data_AF-A0A9P1BVY0-F1
#
_entry.id   AF-A0A9P1BVY0-F1
#
_cell.length_a   1.000
_cell.length_b   1.000
_cell.length_c   1.000
_cell.angle_alpha   90.00
_cell.angle_beta   90.00
_cell.angle_gamma   90.00
#
_symmetry.space_group_name_H-M   'P 1'
#
loop_
_entity.id
_entity.type
_entity.pdbx_description
1 polymer ?
#
loop_
_entity_poly.entity_id
_entity_poly.type
_entity_poly.pdbx_seq_one_letter_code
_entity_poly.pdbx_strand_id
1 'polypeptide(L)'
;MPCSYPNFLGVGWLLDLFCIPYYTSSFNRTAAPGAPRDRSCGRLLCYLPLVACVATCTLFTVVLGLPSVVHSTGLMDLEQRMAGTGGNPYVILGIDREADSEEIQKAYDAQLREVESSQDCKAEKNGKACRRKKKDLKKALDFAMKKQGKSTTGTTGTTGTTGTGSTGTSRDSTKARRAKRRAKPKDKKDPIDQWFDQRRPEPRVDV
;
A
#
# COMPACT_ATOMS: atom_id res chain seq x y z
N MET A 1 3.06 -32.33 31.03
CA MET A 1 3.84 -31.15 30.60
C MET A 1 3.19 -30.58 29.35
N PRO A 2 2.63 -29.36 29.36
CA PRO A 2 2.08 -28.75 28.16
C PRO A 2 3.24 -28.25 27.28
N CYS A 3 3.62 -29.05 26.29
CA CYS A 3 4.54 -28.63 25.25
C CYS A 3 3.82 -27.68 24.28
N SER A 4 3.68 -26.41 24.68
CA SER A 4 3.31 -25.33 23.76
C SER A 4 4.50 -25.04 22.85
N TYR A 5 4.74 -25.90 21.86
CA TYR A 5 5.57 -25.50 20.73
C TYR A 5 4.78 -24.44 19.96
N PRO A 6 5.33 -23.22 19.75
CA PRO A 6 4.67 -22.26 18.90
C PRO A 6 4.51 -22.91 17.52
N ASN A 7 3.26 -23.10 17.10
CA ASN A 7 2.89 -23.49 15.75
C ASN A 7 3.20 -22.34 14.77
N PHE A 8 4.45 -21.90 14.76
CA PHE A 8 4.91 -20.91 13.81
C PHE A 8 4.92 -21.61 12.45
N LEU A 9 3.99 -21.19 11.59
CA LEU A 9 3.94 -21.55 10.17
C LEU A 9 3.64 -23.02 9.86
N GLY A 10 2.87 -23.72 10.71
CA GLY A 10 2.43 -25.09 10.40
C GLY A 10 3.52 -26.17 10.52
N VAL A 11 4.72 -25.81 10.99
CA VAL A 11 5.81 -26.77 11.25
C VAL A 11 5.39 -27.84 12.26
N GLY A 12 4.60 -27.47 13.27
CA GLY A 12 4.05 -28.43 14.23
C GLY A 12 3.14 -29.48 13.59
N TRP A 13 2.33 -29.08 12.61
CA TRP A 13 1.46 -30.01 11.86
C TRP A 13 2.26 -30.97 10.99
N LEU A 14 3.36 -30.49 10.38
CA LEU A 14 4.26 -31.35 9.62
C LEU A 14 4.95 -32.37 10.53
N LEU A 15 5.48 -31.93 11.67
CA LEU A 15 6.08 -32.82 12.66
C LEU A 15 5.08 -33.86 13.19
N ASP A 16 3.84 -33.47 13.44
CA ASP A 16 2.80 -34.40 13.90
C ASP A 16 2.49 -35.46 12.83
N LEU A 17 2.38 -35.07 11.56
CA LEU A 17 2.23 -35.99 10.44
C LEU A 17 3.39 -36.99 10.30
N PHE A 18 4.62 -36.60 10.63
CA PHE A 18 5.76 -37.51 10.69
C PHE A 18 5.75 -38.43 11.92
N CYS A 19 5.28 -37.94 13.06
CA CYS A 19 5.25 -38.68 14.31
C CYS A 19 4.14 -39.74 14.34
N ILE A 20 3.00 -39.53 13.68
CA ILE A 20 1.87 -40.47 13.62
C ILE A 20 2.27 -41.89 13.16
N PRO A 21 2.95 -42.09 12.01
CA PRO A 21 3.34 -43.44 11.57
C PRO A 21 4.37 -44.08 12.51
N TYR A 22 5.26 -43.27 13.11
CA TYR A 22 6.21 -43.77 14.09
C TYR A 22 5.50 -44.27 15.37
N TYR A 23 4.60 -43.43 15.91
CA TYR A 23 3.81 -43.73 17.11
C TYR A 23 2.94 -44.98 16.92
N THR A 24 2.19 -45.04 15.81
CA THR A 24 1.33 -46.20 15.51
C THR A 24 2.16 -47.47 15.31
N SER A 25 3.35 -47.40 14.69
CA SER A 25 4.23 -48.57 14.57
C SER A 25 4.76 -49.08 15.92
N SER A 26 5.07 -48.17 16.85
CA SER A 26 5.55 -48.51 18.19
C SER A 26 4.45 -49.20 19.00
N PHE A 27 3.23 -48.64 18.96
CA PHE A 27 2.08 -49.18 19.68
C PHE A 27 1.57 -50.51 19.10
N ASN A 28 1.63 -50.69 17.77
CA ASN A 28 1.22 -51.95 17.16
C ASN A 28 2.17 -53.11 17.49
N ARG A 29 3.46 -52.84 17.74
CA ARG A 29 4.41 -53.88 18.16
C ARG A 29 4.11 -54.45 19.55
N THR A 30 3.58 -53.63 20.46
CA THR A 30 3.22 -54.10 21.80
C THR A 30 1.86 -54.81 21.80
N ALA A 31 0.93 -54.40 20.94
CA ALA A 31 -0.42 -54.97 20.88
C ALA A 31 -0.51 -56.32 20.15
N ALA A 32 0.29 -56.57 19.12
CA ALA A 32 0.18 -57.78 18.29
C ALA A 32 1.57 -58.32 17.84
N PRO A 33 2.24 -59.13 18.67
CA PRO A 33 3.62 -59.57 18.42
C PRO A 33 3.78 -60.52 17.20
N GLY A 34 2.68 -61.06 16.67
CA GLY A 34 2.68 -61.98 15.52
C GLY A 34 2.32 -61.34 14.17
N ALA A 35 2.04 -60.03 14.11
CA ALA A 35 1.63 -59.41 12.86
C ALA A 35 2.80 -59.29 11.86
N PRO A 36 2.61 -59.69 10.58
CA PRO A 36 3.64 -59.57 9.56
C PRO A 36 4.03 -58.11 9.32
N ARG A 37 5.33 -57.86 9.13
CA ARG A 37 5.89 -56.51 9.01
C ARG A 37 5.48 -55.89 7.67
N ASP A 38 4.70 -54.82 7.73
CA ASP A 38 4.18 -54.16 6.55
C ASP A 38 5.30 -53.43 5.78
N ARG A 39 5.55 -53.81 4.52
CA ARG A 39 6.61 -53.22 3.68
C ARG A 39 6.24 -51.83 3.15
N SER A 40 4.95 -51.47 3.21
CA SER A 40 4.39 -50.18 2.82
C SER A 40 4.98 -49.02 3.64
N CYS A 41 5.34 -49.29 4.91
CA CYS A 41 5.81 -48.28 5.85
C CYS A 41 7.12 -47.62 5.41
N GLY A 42 8.06 -48.38 4.83
CA GLY A 42 9.33 -47.83 4.35
C GLY A 42 9.17 -46.88 3.17
N ARG A 43 8.27 -47.21 2.23
CA ARG A 43 7.97 -46.34 1.09
C ARG A 43 7.27 -45.06 1.54
N LEU A 44 6.34 -45.17 2.48
CA LEU A 44 5.62 -44.02 3.03
C LEU A 44 6.58 -43.08 3.78
N LEU A 45 7.46 -43.63 4.63
CA LEU A 45 8.45 -42.85 5.38
C LEU A 45 9.47 -42.12 4.49
N CYS A 46 9.80 -42.64 3.31
CA CYS A 46 10.68 -41.96 2.37
C CYS A 46 9.95 -40.97 1.45
N TYR A 47 8.71 -41.26 1.05
CA TYR A 47 7.97 -40.44 0.09
C TYR A 47 7.26 -39.24 0.73
N LEU A 48 6.70 -39.44 1.92
CA LEU A 48 5.97 -38.41 2.67
C LEU A 48 6.84 -37.17 2.99
N PRO A 49 8.13 -37.28 3.41
CA PRO A 49 8.96 -36.10 3.59
C PRO A 49 9.25 -35.35 2.31
N LEU A 50 9.40 -36.07 1.20
CA LEU A 50 9.67 -35.45 -0.08
C LEU A 50 8.46 -34.66 -0.56
N VAL A 51 7.25 -35.24 -0.46
CA VAL A 51 5.99 -34.54 -0.80
C VAL A 51 5.77 -33.34 0.12
N ALA A 52 5.97 -33.50 1.43
CA ALA A 52 5.85 -32.41 2.38
C ALA A 52 6.83 -31.26 2.07
N CYS A 53 8.09 -31.59 1.79
CA CYS A 53 9.11 -30.62 1.40
C CYS A 53 8.69 -29.86 0.14
N VAL A 54 8.31 -30.57 -0.93
CA VAL A 54 7.83 -29.96 -2.18
C VAL A 54 6.62 -29.05 -1.93
N ALA A 55 5.64 -29.49 -1.15
CA ALA A 55 4.45 -28.71 -0.80
C ALA A 55 4.79 -27.44 0.01
N THR A 56 5.74 -27.53 0.95
CA THR A 56 6.20 -26.36 1.70
C THR A 56 6.99 -25.40 0.84
N CYS A 57 7.86 -25.89 -0.05
CA CYS A 57 8.61 -25.06 -0.99
C CYS A 57 7.68 -24.37 -1.98
N THR A 58 6.67 -25.05 -2.51
CA THR A 58 5.67 -24.42 -3.39
C THR A 58 4.84 -23.38 -2.65
N LEU A 59 4.38 -23.67 -1.43
CA LEU A 59 3.69 -22.68 -0.61
C LEU A 59 4.57 -21.45 -0.33
N PHE A 60 5.84 -21.65 0.01
CA PHE A 60 6.77 -20.58 0.34
C PHE A 60 7.10 -19.71 -0.89
N THR A 61 7.34 -20.35 -2.04
CA THR A 61 7.56 -19.64 -3.32
C THR A 61 6.31 -18.87 -3.75
N VAL A 62 5.11 -19.41 -3.53
CA VAL A 62 3.86 -18.69 -3.79
C VAL A 62 3.75 -17.50 -2.84
N VAL A 63 3.89 -17.68 -1.53
CA VAL A 63 3.71 -16.59 -0.54
C VAL A 63 4.75 -15.49 -0.68
N LEU A 64 6.01 -15.83 -0.95
CA LEU A 64 7.07 -14.83 -1.13
C LEU A 64 7.14 -14.27 -2.55
N GLY A 65 6.77 -15.05 -3.56
CA GLY A 65 6.78 -14.63 -4.96
C GLY A 65 5.56 -13.80 -5.34
N LEU A 66 4.39 -14.06 -4.75
CA LEU A 66 3.16 -13.33 -5.08
C LEU A 66 3.32 -11.82 -4.94
N PRO A 67 3.87 -11.28 -3.84
CA PRO A 67 4.07 -9.84 -3.69
C PRO A 67 4.89 -9.24 -4.83
N SER A 68 5.97 -9.91 -5.26
CA SER A 68 6.80 -9.46 -6.38
C SER A 68 6.06 -9.50 -7.71
N VAL A 69 5.29 -10.56 -7.96
CA VAL A 69 4.50 -10.70 -9.19
C VAL A 69 3.35 -9.70 -9.23
N VAL A 70 2.66 -9.50 -8.10
CA VAL A 70 1.60 -8.48 -7.98
C VAL A 70 2.17 -7.07 -8.18
N HIS A 71 3.40 -6.83 -7.75
CA HIS A 71 4.08 -5.56 -7.98
C HIS A 71 4.47 -5.36 -9.45
N SER A 72 5.01 -6.39 -10.11
CA SER A 72 5.46 -6.31 -11.51
C SER A 72 4.31 -6.27 -12.51
N THR A 73 3.21 -6.97 -12.24
CA THR A 73 2.02 -7.00 -13.10
C THR A 73 1.26 -5.67 -13.12
N GLY A 74 1.54 -4.75 -12.18
CA GLY A 74 0.84 -3.47 -12.08
C GLY A 74 -0.64 -3.62 -11.71
N LEU A 75 -1.08 -4.82 -11.32
CA LEU A 75 -2.49 -5.10 -10.96
C LEU A 75 -2.92 -4.36 -9.69
N MET A 76 -1.97 -4.04 -8.81
CA MET A 76 -2.20 -3.11 -7.71
C MET A 76 -1.47 -1.81 -7.97
N ASP A 77 -2.24 -0.75 -8.22
CA ASP A 77 -1.78 0.64 -8.21
C ASP A 77 -1.45 1.07 -6.76
N LEU A 78 -0.36 0.52 -6.23
CA LEU A 78 0.25 0.93 -4.97
C LEU A 78 0.58 2.41 -4.99
N GLU A 79 1.01 2.92 -6.15
CA GLU A 79 1.33 4.33 -6.35
C GLU A 79 0.11 5.23 -6.20
N GLN A 80 -1.06 4.81 -6.70
CA GLN A 80 -2.31 5.53 -6.47
C GLN A 80 -2.64 5.61 -4.97
N ARG A 81 -2.50 4.50 -4.24
CA ARG A 81 -2.74 4.49 -2.78
C ARG A 81 -1.74 5.36 -2.03
N MET A 82 -0.46 5.33 -2.42
CA MET A 82 0.57 6.15 -1.80
C MET A 82 0.42 7.64 -2.10
N ALA A 83 0.03 8.00 -3.33
CA ALA A 83 -0.25 9.38 -3.74
C ALA A 83 -1.59 9.91 -3.20
N GLY A 84 -2.52 9.00 -2.85
CA GLY A 84 -3.86 9.35 -2.39
C GLY A 84 -4.67 10.07 -3.48
N THR A 85 -4.45 9.71 -4.75
CA THR A 85 -5.11 10.24 -5.94
C THR A 85 -6.26 9.32 -6.39
N GLY A 86 -7.16 9.83 -7.24
CA GLY A 86 -8.23 9.03 -7.83
C GLY A 86 -7.78 7.93 -8.80
N GLY A 87 -6.53 7.96 -9.26
CA GLY A 87 -5.91 7.02 -10.20
C GLY A 87 -4.38 7.04 -10.11
N ASN A 88 -3.69 6.23 -10.90
CA ASN A 88 -2.22 6.24 -10.95
C ASN A 88 -1.69 7.65 -11.32
N PRO A 89 -0.75 8.23 -10.52
CA PRO A 89 -0.26 9.59 -10.77
C PRO A 89 0.40 9.77 -12.14
N TYR A 90 1.08 8.77 -12.68
CA TYR A 90 1.71 8.82 -14.00
C TYR A 90 0.70 8.80 -15.13
N VAL A 91 -0.38 8.02 -14.97
CA VAL A 91 -1.49 7.97 -15.92
C VAL A 91 -2.29 9.27 -15.90
N ILE A 92 -2.49 9.87 -14.71
CA ILE A 92 -3.16 11.17 -14.56
C ILE A 92 -2.36 12.29 -15.25
N LEU A 93 -1.04 12.25 -15.12
CA LEU A 93 -0.15 13.24 -15.75
C LEU A 93 0.12 12.93 -17.24
N GLY A 94 -0.10 11.69 -17.68
CA GLY A 94 0.16 11.26 -19.06
C GLY A 94 1.64 11.16 -19.38
N ILE A 95 2.47 10.76 -18.41
CA ILE A 95 3.94 10.70 -18.54
C ILE A 95 4.47 9.32 -18.20
N ASP A 96 5.70 9.05 -18.67
CA ASP A 96 6.43 7.86 -18.26
C ASP A 96 6.88 7.95 -16.79
N ARG A 97 7.09 6.79 -16.14
CA ARG A 97 7.58 6.67 -14.77
C ARG A 97 9.00 7.21 -14.59
N GLU A 98 9.78 7.22 -15.68
CA GLU A 98 11.17 7.67 -15.72
C GLU A 98 11.32 9.09 -16.30
N ALA A 99 10.22 9.79 -16.58
CA ALA A 99 10.22 11.14 -17.11
C ALA A 99 10.99 12.12 -16.20
N ASP A 100 11.77 13.02 -16.80
CA ASP A 100 12.56 14.01 -16.07
C ASP A 100 11.66 15.02 -15.33
N SER A 101 12.21 15.66 -14.30
CA SER A 101 11.52 16.68 -13.49
C SER A 101 10.92 17.80 -14.33
N GLU A 102 11.60 18.25 -15.39
CA GLU A 102 11.09 19.27 -16.31
C GLU A 102 9.88 18.78 -17.11
N GLU A 103 9.91 17.52 -17.56
CA GLU A 103 8.82 16.89 -18.31
C GLU A 103 7.59 16.69 -17.40
N ILE A 104 7.79 16.26 -16.15
CA ILE A 104 6.72 16.14 -15.14
C ILE A 104 6.01 17.49 -14.96
N GLN A 105 6.76 18.57 -14.80
CA GLN A 105 6.19 19.92 -14.59
C GLN A 105 5.42 20.38 -15.83
N LYS A 106 6.00 20.17 -17.02
CA LYS A 106 5.37 20.53 -18.30
C LYS A 106 4.05 19.78 -18.51
N ALA A 107 4.03 18.48 -18.21
CA ALA A 107 2.83 17.65 -18.33
C ALA A 107 1.75 18.07 -17.33
N TYR A 108 2.13 18.41 -16.09
CA TYR A 108 1.22 18.97 -15.09
C TYR A 108 0.57 20.26 -15.59
N ASP A 109 1.35 21.20 -16.11
CA ASP A 109 0.81 22.48 -16.61
C ASP A 109 -0.11 22.28 -17.82
N ALA A 110 0.21 21.32 -18.71
CA ALA A 110 -0.65 20.95 -19.84
C ALA A 110 -1.99 20.37 -19.37
N GLN A 111 -1.98 19.39 -18.47
CA GLN A 111 -3.18 18.78 -17.90
C GLN A 111 -4.01 19.78 -17.08
N LEU A 112 -3.36 20.70 -16.36
CA LEU A 112 -4.06 21.73 -15.61
C LEU A 112 -4.83 22.68 -16.53
N ARG A 113 -4.22 23.12 -17.65
CA ARG A 113 -4.90 23.95 -18.66
C ARG A 113 -6.05 23.21 -19.32
N GLU A 114 -5.89 21.93 -19.61
CA GLU A 114 -6.95 21.09 -20.17
C GLU A 114 -8.14 21.01 -19.21
N VAL A 115 -7.89 20.69 -17.93
CA VAL A 115 -8.92 20.65 -16.89
C VAL A 115 -9.61 22.02 -16.74
N GLU A 116 -8.86 23.12 -16.75
CA GLU A 116 -9.44 24.47 -16.68
C GLU A 116 -10.30 24.82 -17.89
N SER A 117 -9.94 24.31 -19.07
CA SER A 117 -10.69 24.52 -20.30
C SER A 117 -11.94 23.64 -20.41
N SER A 118 -12.01 22.55 -19.62
CA SER A 118 -13.12 21.59 -19.63
C SER A 118 -14.45 22.23 -19.22
N GLN A 119 -15.55 21.73 -19.79
CA GLN A 119 -16.89 22.22 -19.49
C GLN A 119 -17.26 22.03 -18.00
N ASP A 120 -16.76 20.98 -17.35
CA ASP A 120 -16.95 20.72 -15.91
C ASP A 120 -16.45 21.87 -15.02
N CYS A 121 -15.35 22.52 -15.42
CA CYS A 121 -14.79 23.67 -14.70
C CYS A 121 -15.45 25.00 -15.09
N LYS A 122 -16.00 25.09 -16.31
CA LYS A 122 -16.67 26.31 -16.80
C LYS A 122 -18.11 26.43 -16.30
N ALA A 123 -18.85 25.33 -16.28
CA ALA A 123 -20.26 25.29 -15.87
C ALA A 123 -20.44 25.78 -14.43
N GLU A 124 -19.50 25.44 -13.56
CA GLU A 124 -19.45 25.93 -12.18
C GLU A 124 -18.02 26.39 -11.92
N LYS A 125 -17.78 27.71 -11.90
CA LYS A 125 -16.46 28.34 -11.66
C LYS A 125 -15.73 27.80 -10.41
N ASN A 126 -16.44 27.08 -9.54
CA ASN A 126 -15.92 26.42 -8.35
C ASN A 126 -16.51 25.02 -8.10
N GLY A 127 -16.93 24.32 -9.16
CA GLY A 127 -17.55 23.03 -9.05
C GLY A 127 -16.69 22.02 -8.29
N LYS A 128 -17.35 21.20 -7.46
CA LYS A 128 -16.68 20.18 -6.64
C LYS A 128 -15.85 19.22 -7.49
N ALA A 129 -16.31 18.91 -8.71
CA ALA A 129 -15.61 18.05 -9.65
C ALA A 129 -14.29 18.70 -10.15
N CYS A 130 -14.34 19.96 -10.57
CA CYS A 130 -13.17 20.72 -10.99
C CYS A 130 -12.11 20.81 -9.88
N ARG A 131 -12.55 21.13 -8.64
CA ARG A 131 -11.66 21.20 -7.47
C ARG A 131 -11.01 19.85 -7.14
N ARG A 132 -11.74 18.73 -7.31
CA ARG A 132 -11.19 17.38 -7.12
C ARG A 132 -10.13 17.05 -8.16
N LYS A 133 -10.39 17.28 -9.46
CA LYS A 133 -9.42 17.06 -10.54
C LYS A 133 -8.13 17.86 -10.33
N LYS A 134 -8.24 19.16 -10.01
CA LYS A 134 -7.08 20.02 -9.70
C LYS A 134 -6.29 19.52 -8.48
N LYS A 135 -6.98 19.06 -7.44
CA LYS A 135 -6.34 18.52 -6.24
C LYS A 135 -5.61 17.21 -6.53
N ASP A 136 -6.18 16.35 -7.36
CA ASP A 136 -5.57 15.08 -7.75
C ASP A 136 -4.35 15.30 -8.65
N LEU A 137 -4.40 16.24 -9.60
CA LEU A 137 -3.24 16.66 -10.40
C LEU A 137 -2.10 17.16 -9.52
N LYS A 138 -2.40 18.01 -8.53
CA LYS A 138 -1.38 18.53 -7.61
C LYS A 138 -0.73 17.42 -6.78
N LYS A 139 -1.51 16.48 -6.26
CA LYS A 139 -0.98 15.33 -5.52
C LYS A 139 -0.13 14.42 -6.40
N ALA A 140 -0.52 14.23 -7.67
CA ALA A 140 0.24 13.45 -8.62
C ALA A 140 1.62 14.09 -8.88
N LEU A 141 1.67 15.42 -9.09
CA LEU A 141 2.91 16.18 -9.22
C LEU A 141 3.80 16.05 -7.97
N ASP A 142 3.23 16.30 -6.78
CA ASP A 142 3.97 16.21 -5.51
C ASP A 142 4.58 14.81 -5.31
N PHE A 143 3.86 13.76 -5.70
CA PHE A 143 4.32 12.38 -5.62
C PHE A 143 5.46 12.10 -6.63
N ALA A 144 5.28 12.51 -7.89
CA ALA A 144 6.27 12.31 -8.95
C ALA A 144 7.59 13.02 -8.66
N MET A 145 7.52 14.30 -8.26
CA MET A 145 8.69 15.11 -7.88
C MET A 145 9.42 14.53 -6.66
N LYS A 146 8.68 14.06 -5.64
CA LYS A 146 9.27 13.41 -4.45
C LYS A 146 10.00 12.11 -4.79
N LYS A 147 9.55 11.37 -5.81
CA LYS A 147 10.21 10.13 -6.24
C LYS A 147 11.50 10.44 -7.01
N GLN A 148 11.48 11.45 -7.89
CA GLN A 148 12.66 11.90 -8.64
C GLN A 148 13.78 12.41 -7.71
N GLY A 149 13.44 13.24 -6.71
CA GLY A 149 14.43 13.77 -5.76
C GLY A 149 15.10 12.71 -4.88
N LYS A 150 14.57 11.48 -4.80
CA LYS A 150 15.20 10.37 -4.09
C LYS A 150 16.11 9.54 -4.99
N SER A 151 15.93 9.61 -6.31
CA SER A 151 16.69 8.81 -7.27
C SER A 151 18.10 9.37 -7.49
N THR A 152 18.27 10.69 -7.47
CA THR A 152 19.56 11.36 -7.70
C THR A 152 20.55 11.25 -6.54
N THR A 153 20.14 10.84 -5.34
CA THR A 153 21.05 10.66 -4.18
C THR A 153 21.45 9.20 -3.91
N GLY A 154 21.10 8.25 -4.80
CA GLY A 154 21.03 6.83 -4.43
C GLY A 154 21.69 5.81 -5.35
N THR A 155 22.83 6.09 -5.99
CA THR A 155 23.71 5.02 -6.53
C THR A 155 24.83 4.70 -5.53
N THR A 156 24.48 4.30 -4.31
CA THR A 156 25.24 3.42 -3.39
C THR A 156 24.56 3.44 -2.01
N GLY A 157 23.91 2.34 -1.62
CA GLY A 157 23.42 2.21 -0.24
C GLY A 157 22.09 1.49 -0.12
N THR A 158 22.13 0.18 -0.26
CA THR A 158 21.12 -0.75 0.21
C THR A 158 20.74 -0.46 1.67
N THR A 159 19.47 -0.75 2.00
CA THR A 159 18.92 -1.05 3.33
C THR A 159 18.38 0.11 4.17
N GLY A 160 17.05 0.25 4.15
CA GLY A 160 16.22 0.40 5.35
C GLY A 160 16.12 1.79 5.98
N THR A 161 14.87 2.27 6.09
CA THR A 161 14.21 2.67 7.35
C THR A 161 13.26 3.87 7.12
N THR A 162 11.99 3.53 6.98
CA THR A 162 10.87 4.05 7.78
C THR A 162 10.73 5.57 7.98
N GLY A 163 9.68 6.13 7.35
CA GLY A 163 8.79 7.10 7.99
C GLY A 163 9.33 8.50 8.29
N THR A 164 9.39 9.38 7.29
CA THR A 164 9.43 10.83 7.54
C THR A 164 8.04 11.30 7.91
N GLY A 165 7.90 11.69 9.18
CA GLY A 165 6.65 12.05 9.82
C GLY A 165 5.92 13.19 9.13
N SER A 166 4.64 12.94 8.86
CA SER A 166 3.66 13.98 9.09
C SER A 166 3.77 14.40 10.55
N THR A 167 4.00 15.68 10.78
CA THR A 167 3.93 16.39 12.07
C THR A 167 2.57 16.10 12.73
N GLY A 168 2.50 14.98 13.43
CA GLY A 168 1.42 14.62 14.34
C GLY A 168 1.70 15.27 15.68
N THR A 169 1.17 16.48 15.88
CA THR A 169 0.90 17.03 17.21
C THR A 169 -0.14 16.13 17.89
N SER A 170 0.32 15.08 18.58
CA SER A 170 -0.55 14.19 19.35
C SER A 170 0.13 13.81 20.66
N ARG A 171 -0.24 14.53 21.72
CA ARG A 171 -0.54 14.04 23.08
C ARG A 171 -0.64 15.23 24.03
N ASP A 172 -1.81 15.88 24.02
CA ASP A 172 -2.36 16.57 25.22
C ASP A 172 -3.76 17.19 25.03
N SER A 173 -4.43 16.99 23.89
CA SER A 173 -5.71 17.66 23.61
C SER A 173 -6.97 16.90 24.01
N THR A 174 -6.89 15.69 24.60
CA THR A 174 -8.10 14.87 24.81
C THR A 174 -8.97 15.36 25.98
N LYS A 175 -8.41 16.08 26.97
CA LYS A 175 -9.21 16.70 28.05
C LYS A 175 -9.70 18.13 27.74
N ALA A 176 -9.04 18.86 26.83
CA ALA A 176 -9.47 20.21 26.44
C ALA A 176 -10.62 20.24 25.40
N ARG A 177 -10.90 19.11 24.73
CA ARG A 177 -11.86 19.05 23.62
C ARG A 177 -13.33 18.95 24.05
N ARG A 178 -13.62 18.62 25.31
CA ARG A 178 -15.00 18.55 25.82
C ARG A 178 -15.54 19.89 26.32
N ALA A 179 -14.68 20.81 26.75
CA ALA A 179 -15.08 22.16 27.17
C ALA A 179 -15.25 23.16 26.00
N LYS A 180 -14.57 22.94 24.87
CA LYS A 180 -14.56 23.88 23.74
C LYS A 180 -15.72 23.74 22.74
N ARG A 181 -16.62 22.76 22.93
CA ARG A 181 -17.83 22.59 22.10
C ARG A 181 -18.94 23.59 22.39
N ARG A 182 -18.81 24.47 23.39
CA ARG A 182 -19.79 25.52 23.69
C ARG A 182 -19.43 26.92 23.20
N ALA A 183 -18.24 27.13 22.64
CA ALA A 183 -17.87 28.38 21.98
C ALA A 183 -17.70 28.11 20.48
N LYS A 184 -18.78 28.29 19.70
CA LYS A 184 -18.68 28.42 18.24
C LYS A 184 -18.14 29.83 17.94
N PRO A 185 -16.89 30.03 17.49
CA PRO A 185 -16.57 31.23 16.74
C PRO A 185 -17.33 31.16 15.41
N LYS A 186 -18.22 32.13 15.20
CA LYS A 186 -18.74 32.45 13.87
C LYS A 186 -17.57 32.86 12.98
N ASP A 187 -17.60 32.42 11.72
CA ASP A 187 -16.79 32.92 10.61
C ASP A 187 -15.28 33.02 10.82
N LYS A 188 -14.58 31.90 10.67
CA LYS A 188 -13.26 31.96 10.02
C LYS A 188 -13.45 31.54 8.57
N LYS A 189 -13.56 32.53 7.67
CA LYS A 189 -13.35 32.34 6.24
C LYS A 189 -12.00 31.64 6.05
N ASP A 190 -11.98 30.61 5.22
CA ASP A 190 -10.74 29.93 4.85
C ASP A 190 -9.79 30.94 4.19
N PRO A 191 -8.49 30.97 4.55
CA PRO A 191 -7.53 31.92 3.98
C PRO A 191 -7.35 31.81 2.46
N ILE A 192 -7.86 30.73 1.84
CA ILE A 192 -7.92 30.57 0.39
C ILE A 192 -8.91 31.56 -0.26
N ASP A 193 -9.98 31.96 0.43
CA ASP A 193 -10.97 32.89 -0.12
C ASP A 193 -10.47 34.34 -0.15
N GLN A 194 -9.44 34.68 0.64
CA GLN A 194 -8.82 36.02 0.62
C GLN A 194 -7.97 36.26 -0.64
N TRP A 195 -7.42 35.21 -1.25
CA TRP A 195 -6.56 35.36 -2.43
C TRP A 195 -7.34 35.66 -3.72
N PHE A 196 -8.63 35.32 -3.79
CA PHE A 196 -9.44 35.51 -5.00
C PHE A 196 -10.13 36.89 -5.09
N ASP A 197 -10.31 37.61 -3.98
CA ASP A 197 -10.93 38.94 -4.02
C ASP A 197 -9.97 40.04 -4.52
N GLN A 198 -8.65 39.81 -4.51
CA GLN A 198 -7.66 40.79 -5.00
C GLN A 198 -7.48 40.85 -6.53
N ARG A 199 -8.14 39.97 -7.30
CA ARG A 199 -8.06 39.97 -8.77
C ARG A 199 -9.38 40.28 -9.47
N ARG A 200 -10.36 40.89 -8.78
CA ARG A 200 -11.53 41.43 -9.50
C ARG A 200 -11.14 42.75 -10.17
N PRO A 201 -11.16 42.83 -11.52
CA PRO A 201 -11.02 44.11 -12.21
C PRO A 201 -12.21 44.99 -11.84
N GLU A 202 -11.96 46.25 -11.50
CA GLU A 202 -13.02 47.22 -11.24
C GLU A 202 -13.89 47.38 -12.48
N PRO A 203 -15.23 47.50 -12.33
CA PRO A 203 -16.11 47.78 -13.45
C PRO A 203 -15.72 49.14 -14.04
N ARG A 204 -15.42 49.16 -15.35
CA ARG A 204 -15.28 50.41 -16.10
C ARG A 204 -16.62 51.15 -16.02
N VAL A 205 -16.58 52.33 -15.41
CA VAL A 205 -17.66 53.30 -15.51
C VAL A 205 -17.46 53.99 -16.85
N ASP A 206 -18.27 53.63 -17.83
CA ASP A 206 -18.35 54.37 -19.08
C ASP A 206 -19.09 55.69 -18.79
N VAL A 207 -18.42 56.80 -19.13
CA VAL A 207 -18.93 58.19 -19.03
C VAL A 207 -19.49 58.62 -20.38
#